data_AF-A0A6G3XSW6-F1
#
_entry.id   AF-A0A6G3XSW6-F1
#
_cell.length_a   1.000
_cell.length_b   1.000
_cell.length_c   1.000
_cell.angle_alpha   90.00
_cell.angle_beta   90.00
_cell.angle_gamma   90.00
#
_symmetry.space_group_name_H-M   'P 1'
#
loop_
_entity.id
_entity.type
_entity.pdbx_description
1 polymer ?
#
loop_
_entity_poly.entity_id
_entity_poly.type
_entity_poly.pdbx_seq_one_letter_code
_entity_poly.pdbx_strand_id
1 'polypeptide(L)'
;SGPIVDIAKGITPKVDALVTGHTHQAYVCTVPDPSGKPRMVTSASSFGKLYTDTTLTYDRRTKDIVRTSVKSANHVVTRDQAKATDMTRLIDRWNKLAAPIAGKPQGWISADINGRGSTAPEKPLGNVIADAQLEGLAPADKGGAEVAFMNPGGIRADLVHKASGSEGDGVVTYGEAFTVQPFTNMMNVVD
;
A
#
# COMPACT_ATOMS: atom_id res chain seq x y z
N SER A 1 2.48 -6.77 -19.27
CA SER A 1 1.95 -5.56 -19.94
C SER A 1 1.91 -4.41 -18.94
N GLY A 2 1.53 -3.21 -19.36
CA GLY A 2 1.47 -2.01 -18.51
C GLY A 2 2.70 -1.10 -18.63
N PRO A 3 2.71 0.07 -17.96
CA PRO A 3 3.71 1.13 -18.15
C PRO A 3 5.17 0.67 -17.96
N ILE A 4 5.39 -0.37 -17.14
CA ILE A 4 6.73 -0.91 -16.93
C ILE A 4 7.37 -1.46 -18.21
N VAL A 5 6.57 -1.96 -19.17
CA VAL A 5 7.10 -2.45 -20.45
C VAL A 5 7.70 -1.30 -21.25
N ASP A 6 7.03 -0.14 -21.27
CA ASP A 6 7.49 1.04 -22.01
C ASP A 6 8.71 1.67 -21.31
N ILE A 7 8.69 1.75 -19.97
CA ILE A 7 9.85 2.19 -19.18
C ILE A 7 11.06 1.28 -19.44
N ALA A 8 10.88 -0.04 -19.42
CA ALA A 8 11.97 -0.99 -19.64
C ALA A 8 12.59 -0.88 -21.04
N LYS A 9 11.77 -0.56 -22.05
CA LYS A 9 12.19 -0.31 -23.44
C LYS A 9 12.78 1.08 -23.66
N GLY A 10 12.48 2.07 -22.80
CA GLY A 10 13.01 3.43 -22.89
C GLY A 10 14.26 3.68 -22.05
N ILE A 11 14.52 2.86 -21.03
CA ILE A 11 15.65 3.04 -20.12
C ILE A 11 16.96 2.51 -20.72
N THR A 12 18.03 3.29 -20.59
CA THR A 12 19.35 3.05 -21.20
C THR A 12 19.81 1.58 -21.11
N PRO A 13 20.45 1.03 -22.16
CA PRO A 13 21.07 -0.29 -22.12
C PRO A 13 22.10 -0.49 -21.00
N LYS A 14 22.53 0.55 -20.28
CA LYS A 14 23.43 0.45 -19.12
C LYS A 14 22.76 -0.06 -17.82
N VAL A 15 21.44 -0.18 -17.78
CA VAL A 15 20.72 -0.72 -16.62
C VAL A 15 20.51 -2.22 -16.80
N ASP A 16 20.93 -3.02 -15.82
CA ASP A 16 20.95 -4.49 -15.95
C ASP A 16 19.71 -5.22 -15.45
N ALA A 17 19.02 -4.62 -14.49
CA ALA A 17 17.78 -5.15 -13.93
C ALA A 17 16.90 -4.00 -13.44
N LEU A 18 15.60 -4.25 -13.37
CA LEU A 18 14.61 -3.32 -12.85
C LEU A 18 13.87 -3.96 -11.67
N VAL A 19 13.99 -3.34 -10.50
CA VAL A 19 13.18 -3.66 -9.31
C VAL A 19 12.15 -2.56 -9.16
N THR A 20 10.87 -2.94 -9.19
CA THR A 20 9.77 -2.00 -9.42
C THR A 20 8.66 -2.17 -8.39
N GLY A 21 7.68 -1.26 -8.39
CA GLY A 21 6.57 -1.27 -7.45
C GLY A 21 5.40 -0.42 -7.92
N HIS A 22 4.74 0.28 -6.97
CA HIS A 22 3.58 1.16 -7.18
C HIS A 22 2.26 0.46 -7.56
N THR A 23 2.27 -0.47 -8.52
CA THR A 23 1.05 -1.12 -9.04
C THR A 23 0.51 -2.28 -8.20
N HIS A 24 1.26 -2.69 -7.18
CA HIS A 24 0.97 -3.87 -6.32
C HIS A 24 0.91 -5.21 -7.07
N GLN A 25 1.35 -5.26 -8.33
CA GLN A 25 1.41 -6.49 -9.11
C GLN A 25 2.61 -7.34 -8.70
N ALA A 26 2.46 -8.66 -8.79
CA ALA A 26 3.55 -9.62 -8.58
C ALA A 26 4.05 -10.11 -9.93
N TYR A 27 5.34 -9.94 -10.22
CA TYR A 27 5.95 -10.52 -11.42
C TYR A 27 7.46 -10.65 -11.27
N VAL A 28 7.99 -11.65 -11.97
CA VAL A 28 9.41 -11.81 -12.30
C VAL A 28 9.44 -12.19 -13.77
N CYS A 29 9.96 -11.31 -14.62
CA CYS A 29 9.95 -11.52 -16.06
C CYS A 29 11.15 -10.88 -16.74
N THR A 30 11.31 -11.20 -18.03
CA THR A 30 12.34 -10.63 -18.89
C THR A 30 11.68 -9.71 -19.90
N VAL A 31 12.16 -8.47 -19.98
CA VAL A 31 11.79 -7.51 -21.03
C VAL A 31 13.05 -7.15 -21.82
N PRO A 32 13.04 -7.17 -23.16
CA PRO A 32 14.19 -6.70 -23.94
C PRO A 32 14.47 -5.23 -23.66
N ASP A 33 15.74 -4.89 -23.51
CA ASP A 33 16.20 -3.51 -23.42
C ASP A 33 16.17 -2.79 -24.78
N PRO A 34 16.50 -1.48 -24.88
CA PRO A 34 16.49 -0.78 -26.16
C PRO A 34 17.45 -1.35 -27.21
N SER A 35 18.45 -2.15 -26.79
CA SER A 35 19.38 -2.87 -27.67
C SER A 35 18.94 -4.31 -28.00
N GLY A 36 17.73 -4.70 -27.56
CA GLY A 36 17.17 -6.03 -27.76
C GLY A 36 17.70 -7.10 -26.79
N LYS A 37 18.54 -6.74 -25.81
CA LYS A 37 19.12 -7.70 -24.86
C LYS A 37 18.13 -8.00 -23.72
N PRO A 38 18.06 -9.25 -23.22
CA PRO A 38 17.17 -9.59 -22.12
C PRO A 38 17.53 -8.81 -20.84
N ARG A 39 16.53 -8.22 -20.18
CA ARG A 39 16.66 -7.51 -18.90
C ARG A 39 15.64 -8.02 -17.90
N MET A 40 16.10 -8.34 -16.69
CA MET A 40 15.23 -8.80 -15.60
C MET A 40 14.37 -7.65 -15.08
N VAL A 41 13.08 -7.89 -14.87
CA VAL A 41 12.11 -6.92 -14.33
C VAL A 41 11.25 -7.60 -13.26
N THR A 42 11.18 -7.00 -12.07
CA THR A 42 10.57 -7.62 -10.89
C THR A 42 9.65 -6.67 -10.12
N SER A 43 8.64 -7.23 -9.46
CA SER A 43 7.78 -6.55 -8.47
C SER A 43 7.21 -7.59 -7.51
N ALA A 44 7.21 -7.28 -6.21
CA ALA A 44 6.89 -8.21 -5.11
C ALA A 44 5.51 -7.94 -4.47
N SER A 45 4.50 -7.64 -5.26
CA SER A 45 3.15 -7.31 -4.76
C SER A 45 3.15 -6.16 -3.74
N SER A 46 2.57 -6.35 -2.55
CA SER A 46 2.32 -5.33 -1.54
C SER A 46 2.18 -5.93 -0.14
N PHE A 47 2.24 -5.08 0.89
CA PHE A 47 1.98 -5.43 2.30
C PHE A 47 2.89 -6.53 2.87
N GLY A 48 4.11 -6.65 2.35
CA GLY A 48 5.08 -7.66 2.81
C GLY A 48 4.62 -9.10 2.55
N LYS A 49 3.69 -9.31 1.61
CA LYS A 49 3.20 -10.67 1.27
C LYS A 49 4.24 -11.48 0.50
N LEU A 50 5.05 -10.81 -0.32
CA LEU A 50 6.13 -11.42 -1.09
C LEU A 50 7.43 -10.65 -0.87
N TYR A 51 8.56 -11.33 -1.04
CA TYR A 51 9.85 -10.71 -1.30
C TYR A 51 10.46 -11.30 -2.58
N THR A 52 11.25 -10.50 -3.30
CA THR A 52 11.99 -10.98 -4.47
C THR A 52 13.41 -11.36 -4.05
N ASP A 53 13.82 -12.60 -4.30
CA ASP A 53 15.22 -13.01 -4.27
C ASP A 53 15.79 -12.86 -5.69
N THR A 54 16.92 -12.18 -5.85
CA THR A 54 17.59 -12.00 -7.16
C THR A 54 19.08 -12.16 -7.01
N THR A 55 19.66 -13.07 -7.78
CA THR A 55 21.11 -13.25 -7.90
C THR A 55 21.62 -12.64 -9.20
N LEU A 56 22.52 -11.67 -9.09
CA LEU A 56 23.19 -11.01 -10.20
C LEU A 56 24.68 -11.41 -10.22
N THR A 57 25.17 -11.92 -11.34
CA THR A 57 26.59 -12.25 -11.52
C THR A 57 27.31 -11.08 -12.19
N TYR A 58 28.37 -10.57 -11.55
CA TYR A 58 29.21 -9.49 -12.09
C TYR A 58 30.50 -10.04 -12.72
N ASP A 59 30.72 -9.78 -14.02
CA ASP A 59 31.96 -10.11 -14.72
C ASP A 59 32.96 -8.94 -14.59
N ARG A 60 34.07 -9.19 -13.90
CA ARG A 60 35.12 -8.18 -13.64
C ARG A 60 35.90 -7.76 -14.89
N ARG A 61 35.93 -8.59 -15.94
CA ARG A 61 36.63 -8.31 -17.20
C ARG A 61 35.82 -7.37 -18.06
N THR A 62 34.51 -7.61 -18.21
CA THR A 62 33.60 -6.71 -18.93
C THR A 62 33.13 -5.54 -18.07
N LYS A 63 33.30 -5.65 -16.75
CA LYS A 63 32.79 -4.72 -15.73
C LYS A 63 31.27 -4.57 -15.78
N ASP A 64 30.57 -5.66 -16.06
CA ASP A 64 29.14 -5.67 -16.36
C ASP A 64 28.43 -6.90 -15.77
N ILE A 65 27.10 -6.84 -15.64
CA ILE A 65 26.28 -7.97 -15.20
C ILE A 65 26.08 -8.97 -16.33
N VAL A 66 26.25 -10.26 -16.03
CA VAL A 66 25.94 -11.35 -16.95
C VAL A 66 24.43 -11.59 -16.98
N ARG A 67 23.71 -10.77 -17.74
CA ARG A 67 22.22 -10.74 -17.76
C ARG A 67 21.55 -12.08 -18.08
N THR A 68 22.18 -12.91 -18.91
CA THR A 68 21.68 -14.25 -19.26
C THR A 68 21.74 -15.25 -18.10
N SER A 69 22.49 -14.94 -17.03
CA SER A 69 22.62 -15.78 -15.84
C SER A 69 21.74 -15.35 -14.66
N VAL A 70 21.02 -14.24 -14.79
CA VAL A 70 20.24 -13.66 -13.69
C VAL A 70 19.08 -14.59 -13.32
N LYS A 71 19.08 -15.04 -12.06
CA LYS A 71 17.98 -15.81 -11.47
C LYS A 71 17.22 -14.92 -10.50
N SER A 72 15.90 -14.92 -10.61
CA SER A 72 15.03 -14.16 -9.74
C SER A 72 13.75 -14.93 -9.45
N ALA A 73 13.20 -14.80 -8.25
CA ALA A 73 11.95 -15.41 -7.85
C ALA A 73 11.25 -14.58 -6.79
N ASN A 74 9.92 -14.52 -6.88
CA ASN A 74 9.10 -14.03 -5.78
C ASN A 74 8.81 -15.17 -4.82
N HIS A 75 9.09 -14.95 -3.55
CA HIS A 75 8.84 -15.89 -2.46
C HIS A 75 7.71 -15.37 -1.59
N VAL A 76 6.81 -16.27 -1.20
CA VAL A 76 5.74 -15.96 -0.26
C VAL A 76 6.33 -15.80 1.13
N VAL A 77 5.97 -14.72 1.82
CA VAL A 77 6.22 -14.57 3.25
C VAL A 77 5.20 -15.40 3.99
N THR A 78 5.58 -16.63 4.31
CA THR A 78 4.78 -17.59 5.06
C THR A 78 4.79 -17.24 6.56
N ARG A 79 3.84 -17.81 7.31
CA ARG A 79 3.73 -17.64 8.78
C ARG A 79 4.11 -18.92 9.55
N ASP A 80 4.75 -19.86 8.88
CA ASP A 80 5.27 -21.11 9.44
C ASP A 80 6.61 -20.94 10.16
N GLN A 81 7.40 -19.94 9.77
CA GLN A 81 8.67 -19.63 10.41
C GLN A 81 8.49 -18.85 11.71
N ALA A 82 9.37 -19.12 12.67
CA ALA A 82 9.44 -18.34 13.90
C ALA A 82 9.77 -16.87 13.59
N LYS A 83 9.04 -15.95 14.21
CA LYS A 83 9.30 -14.51 14.09
C LYS A 83 10.69 -14.20 14.66
N ALA A 84 11.45 -13.37 13.96
CA ALA A 84 12.75 -12.88 14.44
C ALA A 84 12.56 -12.10 15.75
N THR A 85 13.34 -12.45 16.78
CA THR A 85 13.13 -11.96 18.16
C THR A 85 13.55 -10.50 18.34
N ASP A 86 14.56 -10.05 17.59
CA ASP A 86 14.98 -8.66 17.49
C ASP A 86 13.89 -7.78 16.84
N MET A 87 13.33 -8.22 15.70
CA MET A 87 12.26 -7.49 15.02
C MET A 87 10.96 -7.48 15.84
N THR A 88 10.63 -8.59 16.51
CA THR A 88 9.46 -8.66 17.40
C THR A 88 9.58 -7.64 18.54
N ARG A 89 10.74 -7.57 19.20
CA ARG A 89 10.99 -6.57 20.26
C ARG A 89 10.91 -5.14 19.75
N LEU A 90 11.39 -4.88 18.53
CA LEU A 90 11.29 -3.57 17.91
C LEU A 90 9.81 -3.18 17.68
N ILE A 91 9.01 -4.08 17.10
CA ILE A 91 7.58 -3.87 16.84
C ILE A 91 6.83 -3.63 18.15
N ASP A 92 7.05 -4.47 19.17
CA ASP A 92 6.38 -4.36 20.47
C ASP A 92 6.66 -3.01 21.15
N ARG A 93 7.92 -2.55 21.08
CA ARG A 93 8.31 -1.24 21.63
C ARG A 93 7.51 -0.11 20.99
N TRP A 94 7.43 -0.07 19.66
CA TRP A 94 6.73 1.02 18.96
C TRP A 94 5.22 0.92 19.10
N ASN A 95 4.65 -0.29 19.09
CA ASN A 95 3.23 -0.51 19.37
C ASN A 95 2.85 0.01 20.77
N LYS A 96 3.68 -0.27 21.79
CA LYS A 96 3.43 0.23 23.15
C LYS A 96 3.42 1.76 23.22
N LEU A 97 4.29 2.43 22.47
CA LEU A 97 4.33 3.89 22.42
C LEU A 97 3.14 4.49 21.66
N ALA A 98 2.68 3.83 20.60
CA ALA A 98 1.56 4.28 19.79
C ALA A 98 0.19 4.00 20.43
N ALA A 99 0.09 2.94 21.25
CA ALA A 99 -1.17 2.42 21.78
C ALA A 99 -2.08 3.47 22.45
N PRO A 100 -1.58 4.42 23.28
CA PRO A 100 -2.45 5.42 23.92
C PRO A 100 -3.11 6.40 22.95
N ILE A 101 -2.52 6.60 21.76
CA ILE A 101 -3.10 7.44 20.70
C ILE A 101 -3.99 6.59 19.82
N ALA A 102 -3.47 5.46 19.35
CA ALA A 102 -4.19 4.55 18.45
C ALA A 102 -5.50 4.04 19.06
N GLY A 103 -5.50 3.70 20.36
CA GLY A 103 -6.67 3.15 21.05
C GLY A 103 -7.74 4.18 21.48
N LYS A 104 -7.61 5.46 21.14
CA LYS A 104 -8.61 6.49 21.53
C LYS A 104 -9.91 6.28 20.73
N PRO A 105 -11.06 6.06 21.39
CA PRO A 105 -12.35 6.01 20.70
C PRO A 105 -12.63 7.32 19.95
N GLN A 106 -13.09 7.20 18.70
CA GLN A 106 -13.52 8.31 17.84
C GLN A 106 -15.02 8.24 17.54
N GLY A 107 -15.63 7.06 17.63
CA GLY A 107 -17.06 6.87 17.39
C GLY A 107 -17.48 5.40 17.45
N TRP A 108 -18.69 5.11 16.98
CA TRP A 108 -19.26 3.77 16.96
C TRP A 108 -19.93 3.45 15.63
N ILE A 109 -19.83 2.19 15.21
CA ILE A 109 -20.54 1.60 14.07
C ILE A 109 -21.41 0.45 14.57
N SER A 110 -22.55 0.21 13.92
CA SER A 110 -23.48 -0.88 14.26
C SER A 110 -23.33 -2.12 13.36
N ALA A 111 -22.50 -2.04 12.33
CA ALA A 111 -22.19 -3.11 11.38
C ALA A 111 -20.90 -2.76 10.62
N ASP A 112 -20.33 -3.73 9.91
CA ASP A 112 -19.18 -3.51 9.03
C ASP A 112 -19.50 -2.46 7.96
N ILE A 113 -18.56 -1.54 7.72
CA ILE A 113 -18.64 -0.54 6.67
C ILE A 113 -17.54 -0.82 5.66
N ASN A 114 -17.92 -1.48 4.57
CA ASN A 114 -16.99 -1.91 3.54
C ASN A 114 -16.46 -0.72 2.72
N GLY A 115 -15.14 -0.63 2.64
CA GLY A 115 -14.39 0.35 1.87
C GLY A 115 -13.50 -0.33 0.85
N ARG A 116 -12.26 -0.63 1.24
CA ARG A 116 -11.26 -1.24 0.33
C ARG A 116 -11.67 -2.63 -0.15
N GLY A 117 -12.29 -3.44 0.70
CA GLY A 117 -12.76 -4.79 0.37
C GLY A 117 -14.00 -4.82 -0.54
N SER A 118 -14.71 -3.70 -0.67
CA SER A 118 -15.92 -3.62 -1.49
C SER A 118 -15.62 -3.69 -2.99
N THR A 119 -16.35 -4.55 -3.70
CA THR A 119 -16.39 -4.64 -5.17
C THR A 119 -17.51 -3.81 -5.79
N ALA A 120 -18.31 -3.12 -4.98
CA ALA A 120 -19.38 -2.27 -5.48
C ALA A 120 -18.79 -1.01 -6.17
N PRO A 121 -19.46 -0.47 -7.21
CA PRO A 121 -19.05 0.78 -7.85
C PRO A 121 -19.01 1.96 -6.86
N GLU A 122 -19.99 2.01 -5.96
CA GLU A 122 -20.07 2.95 -4.84
C GLU A 122 -19.70 2.22 -3.54
N LYS A 123 -18.79 2.80 -2.76
CA LYS A 123 -18.28 2.17 -1.53
C LYS A 123 -19.01 2.77 -0.32
N PRO A 124 -19.69 1.96 0.52
CA PRO A 124 -20.35 2.47 1.73
C PRO A 124 -19.45 3.34 2.61
N LEU A 125 -18.19 2.93 2.83
CA LEU A 125 -17.23 3.73 3.61
C LEU A 125 -16.81 5.02 2.89
N GLY A 126 -16.85 5.03 1.56
CA GLY A 126 -16.62 6.23 0.76
C GLY A 126 -17.70 7.28 1.00
N ASN A 127 -18.95 6.87 1.13
CA ASN A 127 -20.07 7.76 1.43
C ASN A 127 -19.91 8.38 2.82
N VAL A 128 -19.62 7.57 3.84
CA VAL A 128 -19.36 8.07 5.21
C VAL A 128 -18.24 9.10 5.22
N ILE A 129 -17.15 8.84 4.49
CA ILE A 129 -16.03 9.78 4.40
C ILE A 129 -16.43 11.06 3.68
N ALA A 130 -17.12 10.96 2.53
CA ALA A 130 -17.56 12.13 1.78
C ALA A 130 -18.54 12.98 2.59
N ASP A 131 -19.50 12.36 3.30
CA ASP A 131 -20.43 13.05 4.19
C ASP A 131 -19.69 13.76 5.32
N ALA A 132 -18.69 13.12 5.94
CA ALA A 132 -17.88 13.75 6.98
C ALA A 132 -17.02 14.92 6.45
N GLN A 133 -16.50 14.81 5.22
CA GLN A 133 -15.77 15.89 4.55
C GLN A 133 -16.69 17.07 4.24
N LEU A 134 -17.89 16.80 3.73
CA LEU A 134 -18.90 17.81 3.45
C LEU A 134 -19.31 18.52 4.73
N GLU A 135 -19.68 17.78 5.79
CA GLU A 135 -20.01 18.35 7.10
C GLU A 135 -18.88 19.24 7.65
N GLY A 136 -17.63 18.82 7.47
CA GLY A 136 -16.46 19.57 7.92
C GLY A 136 -16.21 20.90 7.19
N LEU A 137 -16.65 21.02 5.94
CA LEU A 137 -16.34 22.14 5.03
C LEU A 137 -17.56 22.92 4.53
N ALA A 138 -18.78 22.46 4.80
CA ALA A 138 -20.02 23.14 4.47
C ALA A 138 -20.20 24.52 5.15
N PRO A 139 -19.70 24.76 6.39
CA PRO A 139 -19.74 26.10 6.96
C PRO A 139 -19.02 27.12 6.07
N ALA A 140 -19.64 28.29 5.85
CA ALA A 140 -19.13 29.31 4.95
C ALA A 140 -17.72 29.82 5.33
N ASP A 141 -17.40 29.84 6.63
CA ASP A 141 -16.09 30.21 7.16
C ASP A 141 -15.01 29.13 6.99
N LYS A 142 -15.39 27.92 6.54
CA LYS A 142 -14.49 26.78 6.29
C LYS A 142 -14.38 26.41 4.81
N GLY A 143 -15.16 27.05 3.95
CA GLY A 143 -15.09 26.88 2.50
C GLY A 143 -16.44 26.84 1.81
N GLY A 144 -17.55 26.64 2.54
CA GLY A 144 -18.89 26.66 1.95
C GLY A 144 -19.16 25.51 0.98
N ALA A 145 -18.56 24.34 1.20
CA ALA A 145 -18.69 23.20 0.30
C ALA A 145 -20.15 22.71 0.22
N GLU A 146 -20.65 22.50 -1.01
CA GLU A 146 -21.98 21.92 -1.26
C GLU A 146 -21.92 20.43 -1.63
N VAL A 147 -20.74 19.94 -2.00
CA VAL A 147 -20.47 18.56 -2.39
C VAL A 147 -19.05 18.14 -1.97
N ALA A 148 -18.88 16.87 -1.64
CA ALA A 148 -17.57 16.28 -1.36
C ALA A 148 -17.34 15.02 -2.21
N PHE A 149 -16.08 14.77 -2.56
CA PHE A 149 -15.67 13.64 -3.39
C PHE A 149 -14.61 12.81 -2.68
N MET A 150 -14.84 11.50 -2.58
CA MET A 150 -13.86 10.55 -2.05
C MET A 150 -13.41 9.57 -3.13
N ASN A 151 -12.14 9.67 -3.53
CA ASN A 151 -11.60 8.75 -4.53
C ASN A 151 -11.39 7.34 -3.92
N PRO A 152 -11.76 6.25 -4.61
CA PRO A 152 -11.65 4.89 -4.08
C PRO A 152 -10.24 4.51 -3.58
N GLY A 153 -9.20 5.02 -4.25
CA GLY A 153 -7.81 4.76 -3.88
C GLY A 153 -7.38 5.36 -2.54
N GLY A 154 -8.09 6.38 -2.05
CA GLY A 154 -7.86 6.99 -0.75
C GLY A 154 -8.39 6.17 0.43
N ILE A 155 -9.23 5.15 0.19
CA ILE A 155 -9.80 4.26 1.22
C ILE A 155 -8.91 3.02 1.34
N ARG A 156 -8.21 2.87 2.47
CA ARG A 156 -7.10 1.91 2.61
C ARG A 156 -7.42 0.65 3.42
N ALA A 157 -8.55 0.65 4.11
CA ALA A 157 -9.13 -0.47 4.84
C ALA A 157 -10.66 -0.36 4.89
N ASP A 158 -11.30 -1.36 5.51
CA ASP A 158 -12.71 -1.35 5.90
C ASP A 158 -12.81 -0.94 7.38
N LEU A 159 -13.99 -0.51 7.84
CA LEU A 159 -14.30 -0.46 9.28
C LEU A 159 -15.08 -1.72 9.64
N VAL A 160 -14.58 -2.47 10.61
CA VAL A 160 -15.14 -3.78 11.00
C VAL A 160 -15.77 -3.62 12.38
N HIS A 161 -17.00 -4.10 12.55
CA HIS A 161 -17.74 -4.00 13.81
C HIS A 161 -17.10 -4.82 14.91
N LYS A 162 -16.54 -5.98 14.58
CA LYS A 162 -15.82 -6.81 15.55
C LYS A 162 -14.58 -6.07 16.06
N ALA A 163 -14.43 -5.98 17.38
CA ALA A 163 -13.27 -5.37 18.02
C ALA A 163 -11.94 -5.97 17.51
N SER A 164 -10.96 -5.11 17.27
CA SER A 164 -9.59 -5.46 16.94
C SER A 164 -8.70 -5.60 18.20
N GLY A 165 -9.14 -5.05 19.34
CA GLY A 165 -8.49 -5.10 20.63
C GLY A 165 -9.48 -5.20 21.81
N SER A 166 -9.25 -4.38 22.84
CA SER A 166 -10.04 -4.37 24.07
C SER A 166 -11.08 -3.24 24.12
N GLU A 167 -11.26 -2.51 23.02
CA GLU A 167 -12.16 -1.36 22.90
C GLU A 167 -13.64 -1.76 22.94
N GLY A 168 -13.97 -3.00 22.58
CA GLY A 168 -15.34 -3.50 22.48
C GLY A 168 -15.91 -3.37 21.07
N ASP A 169 -16.87 -4.24 20.74
CA ASP A 169 -17.46 -4.27 19.41
C ASP A 169 -18.14 -2.94 19.06
N GLY A 170 -18.00 -2.54 17.81
CA GLY A 170 -18.55 -1.32 17.24
C GLY A 170 -17.72 -0.08 17.53
N VAL A 171 -16.78 -0.09 18.48
CA VAL A 171 -15.94 1.08 18.76
C VAL A 171 -14.96 1.30 17.62
N VAL A 172 -14.97 2.49 17.02
CA VAL A 172 -13.96 2.92 16.06
C VAL A 172 -12.90 3.72 16.80
N THR A 173 -11.69 3.19 16.87
CA THR A 173 -10.53 3.85 17.45
C THR A 173 -9.82 4.76 16.44
N TYR A 174 -8.94 5.65 16.92
CA TYR A 174 -8.11 6.49 16.06
C TYR A 174 -7.24 5.65 15.13
N GLY A 175 -6.69 4.53 15.61
CA GLY A 175 -5.86 3.62 14.82
C GLY A 175 -6.62 2.98 13.66
N GLU A 176 -7.88 2.60 13.88
CA GLU A 176 -8.75 2.05 12.83
C GLU A 176 -9.12 3.13 11.80
N ALA A 177 -9.55 4.31 12.25
CA ALA A 177 -9.83 5.44 11.36
C ALA A 177 -8.58 5.87 10.56
N PHE A 178 -7.41 5.92 11.21
CA PHE A 178 -6.13 6.20 10.55
C PHE A 178 -5.76 5.10 9.55
N THR A 179 -6.06 3.82 9.83
CA THR A 179 -5.82 2.74 8.88
C THR A 179 -6.69 2.87 7.63
N VAL A 180 -7.89 3.43 7.74
CA VAL A 180 -8.77 3.76 6.61
C VAL A 180 -8.22 4.93 5.78
N GLN A 181 -7.81 6.03 6.40
CA GLN A 181 -7.20 7.20 5.75
C GLN A 181 -5.81 7.54 6.34
N PRO A 182 -4.77 6.77 6.00
CA PRO A 182 -3.44 6.89 6.62
C PRO A 182 -2.59 8.01 6.03
N PHE A 183 -3.19 8.81 5.15
CA PHE A 183 -2.55 9.93 4.52
C PHE A 183 -2.99 11.17 5.28
N THR A 184 -2.04 11.97 5.73
CA THR A 184 -2.28 13.29 6.32
C THR A 184 -2.69 14.30 5.24
N ASN A 185 -3.63 13.90 4.37
CA ASN A 185 -4.17 14.73 3.31
C ASN A 185 -4.99 15.85 3.92
N MET A 186 -4.82 17.06 3.41
CA MET A 186 -5.70 18.17 3.73
C MET A 186 -6.90 18.13 2.79
N MET A 187 -8.09 18.40 3.33
CA MET A 187 -9.29 18.64 2.52
C MET A 187 -9.16 20.03 1.90
N ASN A 188 -9.51 20.17 0.63
CA ASN A 188 -9.48 21.44 -0.09
C ASN A 188 -10.84 21.68 -0.74
N VAL A 189 -11.32 22.92 -0.69
CA VAL A 189 -12.51 23.36 -1.43
C VAL A 189 -12.03 24.04 -2.72
N VAL A 190 -12.74 23.79 -3.81
CA VAL A 190 -12.47 24.35 -5.13
C VAL A 190 -13.80 24.83 -5.71
N ASP A 191 -13.79 26.03 -6.30
CA ASP A 191 -14.90 26.65 -7.03
C ASP A 191 -14.93 26.25 -8.51
#